data_AF-A0A1M5XW87-F1
#
_entry.id   AF-A0A1M5XW87-F1
#
_cell.length_a   1.000
_cell.length_b   1.000
_cell.length_c   1.000
_cell.angle_alpha   90.00
_cell.angle_beta   90.00
_cell.angle_gamma   90.00
#
_symmetry.space_group_name_H-M   'P 1'
#
loop_
_entity.id
_entity.type
_entity.pdbx_description
1 polymer ?
#
loop_
_entity_poly.entity_id
_entity_poly.type
_entity_poly.pdbx_seq_one_letter_code
_entity_poly.pdbx_strand_id
1 'polypeptide(L)'
;MKTTRYTKELKEEIIREVKEVGNVSLVSRRHGISKSIIFTWISKSKNKDEIKVKPGRKALIEGEKELEKELTEITQQNDTLKKLLGEKDLEISFLRDLIKKANPQLKIR
;
A
#
# COMPACT_ATOMS: atom_id res chain seq x y z
N MET A 1 -22.19 -36.15 -2.97
CA MET A 1 -21.97 -34.95 -2.13
C MET A 1 -23.31 -34.45 -1.61
N LYS A 2 -23.46 -34.25 -0.30
CA LYS A 2 -24.66 -33.61 0.27
C LYS A 2 -24.54 -32.08 0.10
N THR A 3 -25.51 -31.46 -0.56
CA THR A 3 -25.61 -30.00 -0.67
C THR A 3 -26.32 -29.44 0.56
N THR A 4 -25.56 -28.83 1.46
CA THR A 4 -26.13 -28.10 2.60
C THR A 4 -26.86 -26.86 2.07
N ARG A 5 -28.17 -26.79 2.29
CA ARG A 5 -28.96 -25.58 1.97
C ARG A 5 -28.96 -24.68 3.19
N TYR A 6 -28.48 -23.45 3.01
CA TYR A 6 -28.55 -22.40 4.02
C TYR A 6 -29.77 -21.53 3.77
N THR A 7 -30.50 -21.20 4.84
CA THR A 7 -31.65 -20.30 4.81
C THR A 7 -31.23 -18.89 4.40
N LYS A 8 -32.19 -18.08 3.96
CA LYS A 8 -31.90 -16.71 3.48
C LYS A 8 -31.48 -15.82 4.66
N GLU A 9 -32.14 -16.01 5.79
CA GLU A 9 -31.96 -15.29 7.05
C GLU A 9 -30.53 -15.49 7.58
N LEU A 10 -30.03 -16.72 7.57
CA LEU A 10 -28.67 -17.03 8.01
C LEU A 10 -27.60 -16.38 7.10
N LYS A 11 -27.85 -16.33 5.78
CA LYS A 11 -26.92 -15.67 4.86
C LYS A 11 -26.87 -14.17 5.12
N GLU A 12 -28.02 -13.55 5.34
CA GLU A 12 -28.12 -12.11 5.62
C GLU A 12 -27.47 -11.75 6.96
N GLU A 13 -27.67 -12.58 8.00
CA GLU A 13 -27.01 -12.42 9.29
C GLU A 13 -25.48 -12.47 9.16
N ILE A 14 -24.96 -13.47 8.45
CA ILE A 14 -23.51 -13.64 8.26
C ILE A 14 -22.93 -12.50 7.43
N ILE A 15 -23.61 -12.04 6.38
CA ILE A 15 -23.14 -10.90 5.58
C ILE A 15 -23.09 -9.62 6.45
N ARG A 16 -24.11 -9.38 7.28
CA ARG A 16 -24.14 -8.24 8.21
C ARG A 16 -22.99 -8.31 9.22
N GLU A 17 -22.77 -9.46 9.83
CA GLU A 17 -21.67 -9.63 10.78
C GLU A 17 -20.31 -9.44 10.10
N VAL A 18 -20.12 -9.97 8.88
CA VAL A 18 -18.87 -9.74 8.15
C VAL A 18 -18.68 -8.25 7.85
N LYS A 19 -19.76 -7.51 7.56
CA LYS A 19 -19.69 -6.05 7.36
C LYS A 19 -19.24 -5.32 8.63
N GLU A 20 -19.73 -5.73 9.79
CA GLU A 20 -19.39 -5.11 11.08
C GLU A 20 -17.98 -5.48 11.56
N VAL A 21 -17.60 -6.74 11.46
CA VAL A 21 -16.34 -7.28 12.02
C VAL A 21 -15.19 -7.15 11.02
N GLY A 22 -15.48 -7.24 9.71
CA GLY A 22 -14.49 -7.25 8.63
C GLY A 22 -13.61 -8.50 8.58
N ASN A 23 -13.80 -9.49 9.46
CA ASN A 23 -12.97 -10.70 9.53
C ASN A 23 -13.76 -11.98 9.20
N VAL A 24 -13.73 -12.38 7.93
CA VAL A 24 -14.38 -13.60 7.44
C VAL A 24 -13.90 -14.86 8.15
N SER A 25 -12.63 -14.93 8.59
CA SER A 25 -12.12 -16.12 9.28
C SER A 25 -12.74 -16.31 10.66
N LEU A 26 -13.06 -15.20 11.36
CA LEU A 26 -13.71 -15.25 12.66
C LEU A 26 -15.17 -15.70 12.51
N VAL A 27 -15.91 -15.03 11.61
CA VAL A 27 -17.33 -15.35 11.33
C VAL A 27 -17.49 -16.81 10.86
N SER A 28 -16.57 -17.27 10.00
CA SER A 28 -16.52 -18.67 9.54
C SER A 28 -16.45 -19.68 10.69
N ARG A 29 -15.61 -19.44 11.69
CA ARG A 29 -15.46 -20.33 12.85
C ARG A 29 -16.69 -20.30 13.76
N ARG A 30 -17.28 -19.11 13.95
CA ARG A 30 -18.44 -18.92 14.83
C ARG A 30 -19.67 -19.66 14.33
N HIS A 31 -19.91 -19.65 13.02
CA HIS A 31 -21.08 -20.26 12.40
C HIS A 31 -20.81 -21.66 11.81
N GLY A 32 -19.58 -22.16 11.87
CA GLY A 32 -19.21 -23.44 11.28
C GLY A 32 -19.31 -23.48 9.74
N ILE A 33 -19.25 -22.31 9.09
CA ILE A 33 -19.39 -22.18 7.63
C ILE A 33 -18.03 -21.91 7.03
N SER A 34 -17.69 -22.56 5.93
CA SER A 34 -16.38 -22.34 5.29
C SER A 34 -16.24 -20.89 4.77
N LYS A 35 -15.03 -20.35 4.89
CA LYS A 35 -14.71 -18.99 4.39
C LYS A 35 -15.07 -18.84 2.91
N SER A 36 -14.87 -19.86 2.09
CA SER A 36 -15.16 -19.85 0.65
C SER A 36 -16.65 -19.63 0.36
N ILE A 37 -17.53 -20.23 1.16
CA ILE A 37 -18.98 -20.03 1.05
C ILE A 37 -19.33 -18.58 1.42
N ILE A 38 -18.76 -18.07 2.51
CA ILE A 38 -19.00 -16.69 2.95
C ILE A 38 -18.52 -15.68 1.88
N PHE A 39 -17.33 -15.86 1.31
CA PHE A 39 -16.84 -15.03 0.19
C PHE A 39 -17.76 -15.11 -1.04
N THR A 40 -18.33 -16.29 -1.32
CA THR A 40 -19.31 -16.45 -2.40
C THR A 40 -20.58 -15.65 -2.12
N TRP A 41 -21.05 -15.62 -0.87
CA TRP A 41 -22.23 -14.84 -0.50
C TRP A 41 -21.98 -13.34 -0.53
N ILE A 42 -20.83 -12.88 -0.03
CA ILE A 42 -20.40 -11.47 -0.14
C ILE A 42 -20.36 -11.04 -1.61
N SER A 43 -19.76 -11.87 -2.48
CA SER A 43 -19.63 -11.58 -3.91
C SER A 43 -20.98 -11.50 -4.64
N LYS A 44 -21.99 -12.24 -4.15
CA LYS A 44 -23.36 -12.23 -4.69
C LYS A 44 -24.27 -11.22 -3.98
N SER A 45 -23.80 -10.58 -2.91
CA SER A 45 -24.58 -9.61 -2.16
C SER A 45 -24.59 -8.26 -2.89
N LYS A 46 -25.70 -7.51 -2.76
CA LYS A 46 -25.81 -6.15 -3.32
C LYS A 46 -24.83 -5.17 -2.66
N ASN A 47 -24.39 -5.45 -1.45
CA ASN A 47 -23.54 -4.57 -0.63
C ASN A 47 -22.06 -4.93 -0.73
N LYS A 48 -21.64 -5.63 -1.79
CA LYS A 48 -20.26 -6.14 -1.93
C LYS A 48 -19.23 -5.03 -1.72
N ASP A 49 -19.45 -3.86 -2.31
CA ASP A 49 -18.51 -2.73 -2.28
C ASP A 49 -18.45 -2.03 -0.92
N GLU A 50 -19.48 -2.18 -0.09
CA GLU A 50 -19.52 -1.67 1.27
C GLU A 50 -18.82 -2.60 2.29
N ILE A 51 -18.60 -3.86 1.92
CA ILE A 51 -18.03 -4.87 2.83
C ILE A 51 -16.50 -4.84 2.70
N LYS A 52 -15.87 -4.05 3.58
CA LYS A 52 -14.40 -3.99 3.70
C LYS A 52 -13.87 -5.17 4.51
N VAL A 53 -13.47 -6.23 3.82
CA VAL A 53 -12.84 -7.40 4.46
C VAL A 53 -11.36 -7.13 4.69
N LYS A 54 -10.86 -7.47 5.88
CA LYS A 54 -9.43 -7.38 6.20
C LYS A 54 -8.64 -8.31 5.26
N PRO A 55 -7.57 -7.81 4.63
CA PRO A 55 -6.71 -8.65 3.82
C PRO A 55 -6.09 -9.77 4.67
N GLY A 56 -5.84 -10.92 4.02
CA GLY A 56 -5.18 -12.04 4.69
C GLY A 56 -3.75 -11.67 5.08
N ARG A 57 -3.22 -12.32 6.13
CA ARG A 57 -1.84 -12.08 6.63
C ARG A 57 -0.78 -12.15 5.52
N LYS A 58 -0.93 -13.05 4.55
CA LYS A 58 -0.01 -13.18 3.42
C LYS A 58 0.00 -11.92 2.54
N ALA A 59 -1.17 -11.40 2.19
CA ALA A 59 -1.29 -10.18 1.38
C ALA A 59 -0.75 -8.94 2.11
N LEU A 60 -0.92 -8.88 3.44
CA LEU A 60 -0.31 -7.83 4.26
C LEU A 60 1.22 -7.87 4.21
N ILE A 61 1.81 -9.06 4.42
CA ILE A 61 3.27 -9.24 4.38
C ILE A 61 3.84 -8.96 2.99
N GLU A 62 3.16 -9.38 1.93
CA GLU A 62 3.57 -9.09 0.55
C GLU A 62 3.53 -7.59 0.26
N GLY A 63 2.46 -6.90 0.66
CA GLY A 63 2.36 -5.45 0.53
C GLY A 63 3.42 -4.69 1.34
N GLU A 64 3.71 -5.12 2.57
CA GLU A 64 4.80 -4.55 3.39
C GLU A 64 6.16 -4.70 2.69
N LYS A 65 6.46 -5.88 2.13
CA LYS A 65 7.72 -6.11 1.40
C LYS A 65 7.83 -5.28 0.12
N GLU A 66 6.73 -5.10 -0.60
CA GLU A 66 6.70 -4.24 -1.78
C GLU A 66 6.97 -2.78 -1.42
N LEU A 67 6.31 -2.28 -0.36
CA LEU A 67 6.54 -0.93 0.17
C LEU A 67 7.98 -0.73 0.66
N GLU A 68 8.57 -1.71 1.35
CA GLU A 68 9.97 -1.66 1.79
C GLU A 68 10.94 -1.56 0.62
N LYS A 69 10.69 -2.30 -0.47
CA LYS A 69 11.50 -2.23 -1.70
C LYS A 69 11.42 -0.86 -2.34
N GLU A 70 10.20 -0.33 -2.52
CA GLU A 70 9.98 0.98 -3.11
C GLU A 70 10.65 2.09 -2.27
N LEU A 71 10.52 2.01 -0.93
CA LEU A 71 11.17 2.95 -0.03
C LEU A 71 12.70 2.90 -0.15
N THR A 72 13.27 1.69 -0.25
CA THR A 72 14.71 1.49 -0.41
C THR A 72 15.20 2.09 -1.73
N GLU A 73 14.46 1.87 -2.82
CA GLU A 73 14.79 2.41 -4.14
C GLU A 73 14.72 3.94 -4.17
N ILE A 74 13.64 4.52 -3.62
CA ILE A 74 13.49 5.98 -3.51
C ILE A 74 14.61 6.58 -2.66
N THR A 75 14.98 5.93 -1.57
CA THR A 75 16.08 6.39 -0.70
C THR A 75 17.41 6.38 -1.47
N GLN A 76 17.70 5.31 -2.21
CA GLN A 76 18.90 5.20 -3.04
C GLN A 76 18.95 6.25 -4.15
N GLN A 77 17.82 6.52 -4.81
CA GLN A 77 17.70 7.58 -5.80
C GLN A 77 17.95 8.95 -5.17
N ASN A 78 17.40 9.20 -3.98
CA ASN A 78 17.60 10.45 -3.26
C ASN A 78 19.07 10.70 -2.91
N ASP A 79 19.77 9.67 -2.42
CA ASP A 79 21.20 9.76 -2.11
C ASP A 79 22.05 10.04 -3.35
N THR A 80 21.68 9.43 -4.48
CA THR A 80 22.34 9.67 -5.77
C THR A 80 22.13 11.10 -6.24
N LEU A 81 20.89 11.61 -6.14
CA LEU A 81 20.56 12.99 -6.49
C LEU A 81 21.27 14.01 -5.60
N LYS A 82 21.34 13.75 -4.28
CA LYS A 82 22.07 14.62 -3.34
C LYS A 82 23.56 14.69 -3.67
N LYS A 83 24.20 13.58 -4.04
CA LYS A 83 25.60 13.55 -4.46
C LYS A 83 25.82 14.39 -5.71
N LEU A 84 25.01 14.16 -6.75
CA LEU A 84 25.11 14.92 -8.00
C LEU A 84 24.88 16.42 -7.80
N LEU A 85 23.93 16.79 -6.94
CA LEU A 85 23.69 18.18 -6.57
C LEU A 85 24.93 18.80 -5.91
N GLY A 86 25.55 18.11 -4.96
CA GLY A 86 26.77 18.57 -4.29
C GLY A 86 27.94 18.76 -5.27
N GLU A 87 28.12 17.84 -6.22
CA GLU A 87 29.13 17.97 -7.29
C GLU A 87 28.88 19.23 -8.14
N LYS A 88 27.61 19.50 -8.49
CA LYS A 88 27.24 20.68 -9.26
C LYS A 88 27.43 21.99 -8.48
N ASP A 89 27.13 22.00 -7.19
CA ASP A 89 27.37 23.17 -6.33
C ASP A 89 28.86 23.49 -6.18
N LEU A 90 29.71 22.46 -6.11
CA LEU A 90 31.17 22.62 -6.12
C LEU A 90 31.67 23.18 -7.46
N GLU A 91 31.18 22.65 -8.57
CA GLU A 91 31.51 23.14 -9.93
C GLU A 91 31.12 24.63 -10.08
N ILE A 92 29.90 25.00 -9.67
CA ILE A 92 29.42 26.39 -9.68
C ILE A 92 30.31 27.28 -8.81
N SER A 93 30.70 26.83 -7.62
CA SER A 93 31.56 27.59 -6.70
C SER A 93 32.92 27.85 -7.33
N PHE A 94 33.54 26.83 -7.93
CA PHE A 94 34.82 26.96 -8.63
C PHE A 94 34.73 27.93 -9.82
N LEU A 95 33.69 27.83 -10.65
CA LEU A 95 33.48 28.72 -11.79
C LEU A 95 33.28 30.17 -11.34
N ARG A 96 32.52 30.41 -10.27
CA ARG A 96 32.34 31.75 -9.68
C ARG A 96 33.66 32.35 -9.20
N ASP A 97 34.49 31.54 -8.54
CA ASP A 97 35.82 31.97 -8.08
C ASP A 97 36.76 32.33 -9.25
N LEU A 98 36.72 31.56 -10.33
CA LEU A 98 37.49 31.86 -11.56
C LEU A 98 37.05 33.19 -12.18
N ILE A 99 35.74 33.42 -12.32
CA ILE A 99 35.21 34.68 -12.87
C ILE A 99 35.64 35.86 -12.00
N LYS A 100 35.54 35.72 -10.66
CA LYS A 100 35.96 36.78 -9.72
C LYS A 100 37.45 37.09 -9.82
N LYS A 101 38.31 36.08 -10.01
CA LYS A 101 39.74 36.26 -10.23
C LYS A 101 40.04 36.94 -11.57
N ALA A 102 39.31 36.57 -12.63
CA ALA A 102 39.51 37.11 -13.98
C ALA A 102 38.99 38.55 -14.13
N ASN A 103 37.90 38.90 -13.45
CA ASN A 103 37.35 40.26 -13.46
C ASN A 103 36.80 40.67 -12.08
N PRO A 104 37.65 41.31 -11.23
CA PRO A 104 37.28 41.68 -9.86
C PRO A 104 36.11 42.65 -9.74
N GLN A 105 35.77 43.37 -10.82
CA GLN A 105 34.66 44.34 -10.82
C GLN A 105 33.33 43.73 -11.27
N LEU A 106 33.32 42.47 -11.71
CA LEU A 106 32.12 41.78 -12.17
C LEU A 106 31.27 41.30 -10.96
N LYS A 107 30.07 41.87 -10.77
CA LYS A 107 29.12 41.40 -9.76
C LYS A 107 28.26 40.27 -10.35
N ILE A 108 28.50 39.04 -9.91
CA ILE A 108 27.67 37.88 -10.24
C ILE A 108 26.54 37.79 -9.19
N ARG A 109 25.27 37.78 -9.64
CA ARG A 109 24.10 37.55 -8.77
C ARG A 109 23.85 36.05 -8.58
#